data_AF-A0A8S0WAK1-F1
#
_entry.id   AF-A0A8S0WAK1-F1
#
_cell.length_a   1.000
_cell.length_b   1.000
_cell.length_c   1.000
_cell.angle_alpha   90.00
_cell.angle_beta   90.00
_cell.angle_gamma   90.00
#
_symmetry.space_group_name_H-M   'P 1'
#
loop_
_entity.id
_entity.type
_entity.pdbx_description
1 polymer ?
#
loop_
_entity_poly.entity_id
_entity_poly.type
_entity_poly.pdbx_seq_one_letter_code
_entity_poly.pdbx_strand_id
1 'polypeptide(L)'
;MAQFQVALYALFFALLACIFQVQAAPLEARQIGGLRCNIARLSTVRNLSATKKSLAQVDTADAAAADAVATAQSGLDAASDGISTIAQSLFTGQDAPAEARTQVGDGLTSAKAALQPLVGTDPAVAQTMQSLEKTISAGQSVVNNCN
;
A
#
# COMPACT_ATOMS: atom_id res chain seq x y z
N MET A 1 -15.64 3.14 68.99
CA MET A 1 -16.23 2.19 68.02
C MET A 1 -16.72 2.88 66.73
N ALA A 2 -17.37 4.05 66.79
CA ALA A 2 -17.86 4.75 65.60
C ALA A 2 -16.77 5.23 64.61
N GLN A 3 -15.59 5.65 65.09
CA GLN A 3 -14.52 6.14 64.22
C GLN A 3 -13.87 5.07 63.33
N PHE A 4 -13.89 3.80 63.77
CA PHE A 4 -13.31 2.69 63.00
C PHE A 4 -14.23 2.26 61.85
N GLN A 5 -15.56 2.38 62.02
CA GLN A 5 -16.53 2.10 60.96
C GLN A 5 -16.50 3.15 59.85
N VAL A 6 -16.33 4.44 60.18
CA VAL A 6 -16.28 5.52 59.17
C VAL A 6 -15.05 5.37 58.25
N ALA A 7 -13.90 5.00 58.81
CA ALA A 7 -12.68 4.75 58.03
C ALA A 7 -12.81 3.55 57.08
N LEU A 8 -13.50 2.49 57.52
CA LEU A 8 -13.71 1.28 56.72
C LEU A 8 -14.65 1.54 55.52
N TYR A 9 -15.72 2.33 55.72
CA TYR A 9 -16.63 2.73 54.64
C TYR A 9 -15.97 3.68 53.64
N ALA A 10 -15.14 4.61 54.10
CA ALA A 10 -14.40 5.52 53.22
C ALA A 10 -13.40 4.78 52.31
N LEU A 11 -12.73 3.75 52.84
CA LEU A 11 -11.81 2.91 52.06
C LEU A 11 -12.55 2.08 51.01
N PHE A 12 -13.74 1.58 51.34
CA PHE A 12 -14.57 0.80 50.43
C PHE A 12 -15.10 1.64 49.26
N PHE A 13 -15.53 2.88 49.53
CA PHE A 13 -15.96 3.82 48.49
C PHE A 13 -14.81 4.27 47.57
N ALA A 14 -13.60 4.44 48.12
CA ALA A 14 -12.42 4.77 47.32
C ALA A 14 -11.98 3.60 46.42
N LEU A 15 -12.06 2.36 46.89
CA LEU A 15 -11.77 1.16 46.09
C LEU A 15 -12.78 0.92 44.97
N LEU A 16 -14.07 1.19 45.19
CA LEU A 16 -15.12 1.08 44.17
C LEU A 16 -14.99 2.13 43.04
N ALA A 17 -14.48 3.33 43.34
CA ALA A 17 -14.29 4.38 42.33
C ALA A 17 -13.18 4.05 41.31
N CYS A 18 -12.21 3.22 41.69
CA CYS A 18 -11.09 2.84 40.82
C CYS A 18 -11.47 1.76 39.77
N ILE A 19 -12.58 1.03 39.94
CA ILE A 19 -12.94 -0.11 39.07
C ILE A 19 -13.62 0.35 37.77
N PHE A 20 -14.15 1.57 37.72
CA PHE A 20 -14.85 2.12 36.55
C PHE A 20 -13.97 2.91 35.57
N GLN A 21 -12.65 2.93 35.79
CA GLN A 21 -11.69 3.65 34.93
C GLN A 21 -10.98 2.73 33.93
N VAL A 22 -11.56 1.57 33.60
CA VAL A 22 -11.11 0.79 32.44
C VAL A 22 -11.48 1.60 31.19
N GLN A 23 -10.61 2.52 30.80
CA GLN A 23 -10.61 3.08 29.45
C GLN A 23 -10.40 1.88 28.53
N ALA A 24 -11.48 1.41 27.91
CA ALA A 24 -11.40 0.48 26.80
C ALA A 24 -10.53 1.18 25.75
N ALA A 25 -9.27 0.73 25.62
CA ALA A 25 -8.46 1.09 24.48
C ALA A 25 -9.30 0.77 23.24
N PRO A 26 -9.48 1.71 22.29
CA PRO A 26 -10.37 1.50 21.18
C PRO A 26 -10.00 0.19 20.50
N LEU A 27 -11.00 -0.71 20.39
CA LEU A 27 -10.95 -1.92 19.59
C LEU A 27 -11.00 -1.52 18.11
N GLU A 28 -10.06 -0.69 17.66
CA GLU A 28 -9.75 -0.69 16.24
C GLU A 28 -9.11 -2.05 15.97
N ALA A 29 -9.76 -2.88 15.17
CA ALA A 29 -9.10 -4.03 14.58
C ALA A 29 -7.76 -3.51 14.08
N ARG A 30 -6.65 -4.04 14.60
CA ARG A 30 -5.28 -3.64 14.23
C ARG A 30 -5.08 -3.97 12.76
N GLN A 31 -5.61 -3.12 11.89
CA GLN A 31 -5.41 -3.19 10.48
C GLN A 31 -3.97 -2.77 10.28
N ILE A 32 -3.14 -3.76 10.02
CA ILE A 32 -1.75 -3.62 9.64
C ILE A 32 -1.67 -2.56 8.51
N GLY A 33 -1.19 -1.34 8.81
CA GLY A 33 -1.14 -0.19 7.88
C GLY A 33 -2.45 0.59 7.65
N GLY A 34 -3.55 0.28 8.35
CA GLY A 34 -4.86 0.90 8.15
C GLY A 34 -5.63 0.41 6.90
N LEU A 35 -6.97 0.51 6.92
CA LEU A 35 -7.83 -0.02 5.85
C LEU A 35 -7.46 0.52 4.46
N ARG A 36 -7.21 1.83 4.38
CA ARG A 36 -6.95 2.53 3.11
C ARG A 36 -5.63 2.10 2.48
N CYS A 37 -4.57 1.94 3.27
CA CYS A 37 -3.31 1.41 2.77
C CYS A 37 -3.47 -0.03 2.25
N ASN A 38 -4.19 -0.89 2.98
CA ASN A 38 -4.40 -2.27 2.55
C ASN A 38 -5.21 -2.35 1.24
N ILE A 39 -6.25 -1.53 1.10
CA ILE A 39 -7.01 -1.42 -0.16
C ILE A 39 -6.11 -0.92 -1.29
N ALA A 40 -5.31 0.13 -1.04
CA ALA A 40 -4.41 0.70 -2.03
C ALA A 40 -3.40 -0.35 -2.52
N ARG A 41 -2.73 -1.05 -1.59
CA ARG A 41 -1.76 -2.11 -1.90
C ARG A 41 -2.38 -3.25 -2.69
N LEU A 42 -3.56 -3.74 -2.27
CA LEU A 42 -4.26 -4.81 -3.00
C LEU A 42 -4.66 -4.37 -4.40
N SER A 43 -5.18 -3.14 -4.55
CA SER A 43 -5.52 -2.56 -5.85
C SER A 43 -4.28 -2.45 -6.75
N THR A 44 -3.15 -2.00 -6.20
CA THR A 44 -1.88 -1.89 -6.93
C THR A 44 -1.39 -3.26 -7.40
N VAL A 45 -1.39 -4.30 -6.55
CA VAL A 45 -0.98 -5.66 -6.94
C VAL A 45 -1.87 -6.22 -8.06
N ARG A 46 -3.19 -6.07 -7.92
CA ARG A 46 -4.14 -6.51 -8.95
C ARG A 46 -3.88 -5.78 -10.27
N ASN A 47 -3.71 -4.47 -10.23
CA ASN A 47 -3.53 -3.67 -11.44
C ASN A 47 -2.14 -3.91 -12.06
N LEU A 48 -1.08 -4.09 -11.26
CA LEU A 48 0.25 -4.53 -11.72
C LEU A 48 0.17 -5.84 -12.50
N SER A 49 -0.56 -6.83 -11.99
CA SER A 49 -0.77 -8.11 -12.69
C SER A 49 -1.48 -7.91 -14.04
N ALA A 50 -2.52 -7.07 -14.08
CA ALA A 50 -3.22 -6.74 -15.32
C ALA A 50 -2.33 -5.97 -16.33
N THR A 51 -1.51 -5.03 -15.84
CA THR A 51 -0.54 -4.29 -16.67
C THR A 51 0.52 -5.24 -17.24
N LYS A 52 1.15 -6.09 -16.42
CA LYS A 52 2.14 -7.08 -16.90
C LYS A 52 1.55 -8.03 -17.93
N LYS A 53 0.30 -8.48 -17.73
CA LYS A 53 -0.39 -9.33 -18.71
C LYS A 53 -0.62 -8.61 -20.04
N SER A 54 -0.99 -7.33 -20.00
CA SER A 54 -1.16 -6.51 -21.22
C SER A 54 0.18 -6.23 -21.89
N LEU A 55 1.22 -5.94 -21.10
CA LEU A 55 2.58 -5.69 -21.58
C LEU A 55 3.14 -6.89 -22.34
N ALA A 56 2.85 -8.11 -21.89
CA ALA A 56 3.23 -9.34 -22.58
C ALA A 56 2.54 -9.55 -23.95
N GLN A 57 1.58 -8.71 -24.33
CA GLN A 57 0.94 -8.71 -25.65
C GLN A 57 1.55 -7.69 -26.62
N VAL A 58 2.45 -6.82 -26.15
CA VAL A 58 3.13 -5.84 -26.98
C VAL A 58 4.08 -6.57 -27.93
N ASP A 59 4.06 -6.20 -29.21
CA ASP A 59 4.96 -6.73 -30.22
C ASP A 59 6.38 -6.20 -29.97
N THR A 60 7.32 -7.12 -29.78
CA THR A 60 8.73 -6.84 -29.55
C THR A 60 9.62 -7.24 -30.74
N ALA A 61 9.04 -7.36 -31.94
CA ALA A 61 9.82 -7.62 -33.16
C ALA A 61 10.76 -6.46 -33.51
N ASP A 62 10.37 -5.23 -33.17
CA ASP A 62 11.23 -4.06 -33.26
C ASP A 62 12.14 -3.92 -32.02
N ALA A 63 13.40 -3.56 -32.24
CA ALA A 63 14.40 -3.47 -31.17
C ALA A 63 14.09 -2.35 -30.15
N ALA A 64 13.54 -1.22 -30.59
CA ALA A 64 13.14 -0.14 -29.68
C ALA A 64 11.90 -0.54 -28.88
N ALA A 65 10.95 -1.25 -29.49
CA ALA A 65 9.82 -1.82 -28.78
C ALA A 65 10.26 -2.84 -27.71
N ALA A 66 11.18 -3.74 -28.04
CA ALA A 66 11.73 -4.71 -27.10
C ALA A 66 12.42 -4.05 -25.90
N ASP A 67 13.25 -3.02 -26.14
CA ASP A 67 13.96 -2.28 -25.08
C ASP A 67 13.00 -1.51 -24.17
N ALA A 68 12.00 -0.85 -24.75
CA ALA A 68 10.94 -0.16 -24.00
C ALA A 68 10.11 -1.13 -23.15
N VAL A 69 9.75 -2.31 -23.68
CA VAL A 69 9.04 -3.36 -22.94
C VAL A 69 9.89 -3.89 -21.79
N ALA A 70 11.18 -4.13 -22.00
CA ALA A 70 12.11 -4.56 -20.95
C ALA A 70 12.24 -3.51 -19.84
N THR A 71 12.38 -2.23 -20.21
CA THR A 71 12.43 -1.11 -19.26
C THR A 71 11.12 -1.00 -18.48
N ALA A 72 9.98 -1.14 -19.16
CA ALA A 72 8.68 -1.10 -18.51
C ALA A 72 8.48 -2.27 -17.55
N GLN A 73 8.89 -3.47 -17.94
CA GLN A 73 8.85 -4.65 -17.09
C GLN A 73 9.68 -4.45 -15.82
N SER A 74 10.91 -3.93 -15.96
CA SER A 74 11.78 -3.59 -14.82
C SER A 74 11.13 -2.58 -13.87
N GLY A 75 10.50 -1.53 -14.39
CA GLY A 75 9.77 -0.55 -13.59
C GLY A 75 8.56 -1.17 -12.83
N LEU A 76 7.82 -2.06 -13.49
CA LEU A 76 6.70 -2.78 -12.86
C LEU A 76 7.18 -3.78 -11.79
N ASP A 77 8.34 -4.40 -11.98
CA ASP A 77 8.96 -5.28 -10.99
C ASP A 77 9.45 -4.48 -9.79
N ALA A 78 10.15 -3.36 -10.00
CA ALA A 78 10.55 -2.46 -8.92
C ALA A 78 9.35 -1.97 -8.10
N ALA A 79 8.23 -1.63 -8.75
CA ALA A 79 7.01 -1.26 -8.05
C ALA A 79 6.39 -2.44 -7.27
N SER A 80 6.49 -3.67 -7.79
CA SER A 80 6.04 -4.88 -7.09
C SER A 80 6.87 -5.11 -5.82
N ASP A 81 8.19 -4.93 -5.91
CA ASP A 81 9.13 -5.07 -4.80
C ASP A 81 8.88 -4.01 -3.72
N GLY A 82 8.63 -2.76 -4.10
CA GLY A 82 8.23 -1.71 -3.17
C GLY A 82 6.96 -2.08 -2.39
N ILE A 83 5.92 -2.60 -3.07
CA ILE A 83 4.70 -3.09 -2.40
C ILE A 83 4.99 -4.28 -1.46
N SER A 84 5.89 -5.18 -1.86
CA SER A 84 6.32 -6.32 -1.03
C SER A 84 7.03 -5.85 0.24
N THR A 85 7.95 -4.89 0.13
CA THR A 85 8.64 -4.30 1.29
C THR A 85 7.65 -3.62 2.23
N ILE A 86 6.70 -2.83 1.70
CA ILE A 86 5.62 -2.24 2.51
C ILE A 86 4.81 -3.33 3.21
N ALA A 87 4.51 -4.45 2.53
CA ALA A 87 3.80 -5.57 3.13
C ALA A 87 4.51 -6.13 4.36
N GLN A 88 5.82 -6.35 4.23
CA GLN A 88 6.64 -6.97 5.25
C GLN A 88 6.78 -6.06 6.46
N SER A 89 7.08 -4.77 6.26
CA SER A 89 7.17 -3.79 7.36
C SER A 89 5.88 -3.73 8.15
N LEU A 90 4.75 -3.57 7.45
CA LEU A 90 3.44 -3.53 8.09
C LEU A 90 3.14 -4.84 8.83
N PHE A 91 3.43 -6.00 8.24
CA PHE A 91 3.22 -7.30 8.88
C PHE A 91 3.99 -7.44 10.21
N THR A 92 5.16 -6.82 10.29
CA THR A 92 5.96 -6.76 11.53
C THR A 92 5.56 -5.63 12.49
N GLY A 93 4.49 -4.89 12.18
CA GLY A 93 3.98 -3.77 12.99
C GLY A 93 4.75 -2.46 12.83
N GLN A 94 5.65 -2.37 11.84
CA GLN A 94 6.33 -1.13 11.49
C GLN A 94 5.50 -0.32 10.51
N ASP A 95 5.78 0.98 10.42
CA ASP A 95 5.21 1.86 9.41
C ASP A 95 5.68 1.47 8.00
N ALA A 96 4.94 1.90 6.98
CA ALA A 96 5.31 1.68 5.59
C ALA A 96 6.52 2.55 5.22
N PRO A 97 7.68 1.97 4.86
CA PRO A 97 8.90 2.73 4.60
C PRO A 97 8.70 3.76 3.48
N ALA A 98 9.24 4.96 3.67
CA ALA A 98 9.11 6.03 2.68
C ALA A 98 9.80 5.66 1.35
N GLU A 99 10.96 5.01 1.43
CA GLU A 99 11.74 4.55 0.29
C GLU A 99 10.95 3.52 -0.53
N ALA A 100 10.26 2.60 0.14
CA ALA A 100 9.45 1.58 -0.54
C ALA A 100 8.24 2.20 -1.25
N ARG A 101 7.62 3.24 -0.68
CA ARG A 101 6.56 4.01 -1.35
C ARG A 101 7.07 4.77 -2.56
N THR A 102 8.22 5.43 -2.43
CA THR A 102 8.90 6.11 -3.53
C THR A 102 9.23 5.12 -4.65
N GLN A 103 9.75 3.94 -4.32
CA GLN A 103 10.02 2.87 -5.28
C GLN A 103 8.78 2.44 -6.08
N VAL A 104 7.61 2.38 -5.44
CA VAL A 104 6.32 2.14 -6.15
C VAL A 104 6.04 3.26 -7.15
N GLY A 105 6.14 4.52 -6.74
CA GLY A 105 5.89 5.68 -7.61
C GLY A 105 6.86 5.76 -8.79
N ASP A 106 8.15 5.59 -8.52
CA ASP A 106 9.23 5.71 -9.49
C ASP A 106 9.18 4.57 -10.51
N GLY A 107 8.97 3.33 -10.07
CA GLY A 107 8.86 2.18 -10.96
C GLY A 107 7.70 2.30 -11.95
N LEU A 108 6.53 2.74 -11.47
CA LEU A 108 5.35 2.96 -12.33
C LEU A 108 5.55 4.13 -13.30
N THR A 109 6.21 5.20 -12.85
CA THR A 109 6.53 6.36 -13.69
C THR A 109 7.55 6.01 -14.77
N SER A 110 8.58 5.23 -14.41
CA SER A 110 9.57 4.71 -15.34
C SER A 110 8.93 3.84 -16.42
N ALA A 111 8.03 2.92 -16.03
CA ALA A 111 7.32 2.09 -16.98
C ALA A 111 6.45 2.90 -17.95
N LYS A 112 5.79 3.95 -17.46
CA LYS A 112 5.01 4.85 -18.30
C LYS A 112 5.89 5.60 -19.29
N ALA A 113 7.01 6.16 -18.81
CA ALA A 113 7.94 6.88 -19.65
C ALA A 113 8.53 6.01 -20.77
N ALA A 114 8.80 4.73 -20.49
CA ALA A 114 9.31 3.78 -21.47
C ALA A 114 8.30 3.45 -22.58
N LEU A 115 7.01 3.26 -22.23
CA LEU A 115 5.98 2.88 -23.20
C LEU A 115 5.35 4.06 -23.95
N GLN A 116 5.39 5.27 -23.37
CA GLN A 116 4.77 6.47 -23.93
C GLN A 116 5.16 6.75 -25.40
N PRO A 117 6.44 6.60 -25.83
CA PRO A 117 6.84 6.83 -27.21
C PRO A 117 6.27 5.83 -28.22
N LEU A 118 5.81 4.66 -27.76
CA LEU A 118 5.26 3.60 -28.61
C LEU A 118 3.74 3.70 -28.79
N VAL A 119 3.09 4.67 -28.13
CA VAL A 119 1.66 4.90 -28.27
C VAL A 119 1.35 5.30 -29.72
N GLY A 120 0.52 4.51 -30.39
CA GLY A 120 0.16 4.70 -31.80
C GLY A 120 0.91 3.80 -32.78
N THR A 121 1.98 3.13 -32.33
CA THR A 121 2.73 2.16 -33.14
C THR A 121 2.16 0.74 -32.99
N ASP A 122 1.74 0.37 -31.78
CA ASP A 122 1.14 -0.93 -31.47
C ASP A 122 -0.15 -0.75 -30.64
N PRO A 123 -1.31 -1.29 -31.07
CA PRO A 123 -2.55 -1.24 -30.30
C PRO A 123 -2.44 -1.88 -28.90
N ALA A 124 -1.58 -2.87 -28.71
CA ALA A 124 -1.33 -3.49 -27.40
C ALA A 124 -0.65 -2.53 -26.41
N VAL A 125 0.16 -1.58 -26.91
CA VAL A 125 0.73 -0.51 -26.06
C VAL A 125 -0.39 0.38 -25.52
N ALA A 126 -1.38 0.74 -26.34
CA ALA A 126 -2.51 1.56 -25.88
C ALA A 126 -3.31 0.86 -24.77
N GLN A 127 -3.55 -0.45 -24.89
CA GLN A 127 -4.21 -1.24 -23.85
C GLN A 127 -3.36 -1.36 -22.58
N THR A 128 -2.04 -1.53 -22.75
CA THR A 128 -1.09 -1.56 -21.64
C THR A 128 -1.07 -0.24 -20.89
N MET A 129 -1.07 0.89 -21.60
CA MET A 129 -1.12 2.23 -21.02
C MET A 129 -2.40 2.46 -20.21
N GLN A 130 -3.57 2.02 -20.70
CA GLN A 130 -4.81 2.11 -19.92
C GLN A 130 -4.74 1.32 -18.60
N SER A 131 -4.13 0.13 -18.62
CA SER A 131 -3.92 -0.66 -17.42
C SER A 131 -2.92 0.01 -16.49
N LEU A 132 -1.82 0.54 -17.05
CA LEU A 132 -0.77 1.24 -16.32
C LEU A 132 -1.29 2.51 -15.62
N GLU A 133 -2.16 3.31 -16.24
CA GLU A 133 -2.75 4.49 -15.58
C GLU A 133 -3.59 4.10 -14.35
N LYS A 134 -4.34 2.99 -14.43
CA LYS A 134 -5.05 2.45 -13.25
C LYS A 134 -4.09 1.98 -12.17
N THR A 135 -2.95 1.41 -12.57
CA THR A 135 -1.89 1.00 -11.65
C THR A 135 -1.22 2.21 -11.00
N ILE A 136 -0.95 3.28 -11.75
CA ILE A 136 -0.38 4.55 -11.26
C ILE A 136 -1.33 5.18 -10.24
N SER A 137 -2.62 5.28 -10.54
CA SER A 137 -3.61 5.82 -9.59
C SER A 137 -3.66 5.02 -8.28
N ALA A 138 -3.59 3.69 -8.36
CA ALA A 138 -3.50 2.84 -7.18
C ALA A 138 -2.16 3.01 -6.43
N GLY A 139 -1.04 3.11 -7.14
CA GLY A 139 0.30 3.37 -6.58
C GLY A 139 0.38 4.72 -5.86
N GLN A 140 -0.21 5.78 -6.42
CA GLN A 140 -0.35 7.08 -5.74
C GLN A 140 -1.18 6.96 -4.46
N SER A 141 -2.20 6.11 -4.45
CA SER A 141 -2.96 5.83 -3.23
C SER A 141 -2.09 5.15 -2.16
N VAL A 142 -1.10 4.33 -2.54
CA VAL A 142 -0.11 3.78 -1.59
C VAL A 142 0.77 4.88 -1.02
N VAL A 143 1.30 5.76 -1.87
CA VAL A 143 2.13 6.90 -1.42
C VAL A 143 1.37 7.78 -0.41
N ASN A 144 0.09 8.06 -0.68
CA ASN A 144 -0.72 8.98 0.11
C ASN A 144 -1.29 8.36 1.39
N ASN A 145 -1.59 7.06 1.39
CA ASN A 145 -2.37 6.41 2.47
C ASN A 145 -1.59 5.37 3.30
N CYS A 146 -0.38 5.01 2.89
CA CYS A 146 0.49 4.09 3.66
C CYS A 146 1.55 4.89 4.40
N ASN A 147 1.17 5.61 5.45
CA ASN A 147 2.11 6.35 6.31
C ASN A 147 2.33 5.61 7.61
#